data_AF-A0AAV0HLX2-F1
#
_entry.id   AF-A0AAV0HLX2-F1
#
_cell.length_a   1.000
_cell.length_b   1.000
_cell.length_c   1.000
_cell.angle_alpha   90.00
_cell.angle_beta   90.00
_cell.angle_gamma   90.00
#
_symmetry.space_group_name_H-M   'P 1'
#
loop_
_entity.id
_entity.type
_entity.pdbx_description
1 polymer ?
#
loop_
_entity_poly.entity_id
_entity_poly.type
_entity_poly.pdbx_seq_one_letter_code
_entity_poly.pdbx_strand_id
1 'polypeptide(L)'
;MAALQQSLSLASPVSQRHHYQQPRAALSGLALHCSRSLFNGQSLRLPCNHRTASIKRNPQGSSGVVVTMMAKPSIQFIQGTDEQTIPDVKLTKSRDGTNGMAIFNFEQPSVFDSSGELGDITGFFMIDEEGVLQSVDVSAKFVNGKPARIEAKYVMRTPREWDRFMRFMERYANANGLQFVKK
;
A
#
# COMPACT_ATOMS: atom_id res chain seq x y z
N MET A 1 29.65 -53.37 28.63
CA MET A 1 28.69 -54.39 29.13
C MET A 1 27.29 -53.78 29.09
N ALA A 2 26.27 -54.63 28.93
CA ALA A 2 24.83 -54.33 29.00
C ALA A 2 24.24 -53.39 27.93
N ALA A 3 23.06 -53.78 27.44
CA ALA A 3 22.20 -53.06 26.51
C ALA A 3 20.74 -53.13 27.02
N LEU A 4 19.89 -52.23 26.55
CA LEU A 4 18.42 -52.33 26.55
C LEU A 4 17.95 -51.41 25.38
N GLN A 5 17.08 -51.75 24.40
CA GLN A 5 15.78 -52.44 24.41
C GLN A 5 14.76 -51.71 25.32
N GLN A 6 13.44 -51.55 25.06
CA GLN A 6 12.47 -51.92 24.00
C GLN A 6 11.20 -51.02 24.22
N SER A 7 10.17 -50.88 23.36
CA SER A 7 10.01 -50.90 21.89
C SER A 7 8.51 -50.72 21.53
N LEU A 8 8.17 -50.12 20.36
CA LEU A 8 6.81 -50.09 19.75
C LEU A 8 5.78 -49.18 20.51
N SER A 9 4.67 -48.67 19.94
CA SER A 9 3.68 -49.34 19.08
C SER A 9 2.56 -48.41 18.54
N LEU A 10 1.94 -48.76 17.39
CA LEU A 10 0.53 -48.53 16.96
C LEU A 10 -0.01 -47.07 16.85
N ALA A 11 -1.02 -46.69 16.06
CA ALA A 11 -1.73 -47.13 14.84
C ALA A 11 -2.93 -46.14 14.64
N SER A 12 -3.56 -46.10 13.46
CA SER A 12 -4.61 -45.10 13.07
C SER A 12 -6.02 -45.36 13.68
N PRO A 13 -7.00 -44.42 13.56
CA PRO A 13 -7.87 -44.28 12.36
C PRO A 13 -8.06 -42.80 11.90
N VAL A 14 -8.25 -42.45 10.62
CA VAL A 14 -9.39 -42.62 9.67
C VAL A 14 -10.59 -41.67 9.85
N SER A 15 -10.91 -40.97 8.74
CA SER A 15 -12.16 -40.32 8.32
C SER A 15 -12.86 -39.23 9.17
N GLN A 16 -13.08 -38.09 8.51
CA GLN A 16 -14.45 -37.56 8.32
C GLN A 16 -14.61 -36.88 6.95
N ARG A 17 -15.76 -37.09 6.30
CA ARG A 17 -16.08 -36.56 4.96
C ARG A 17 -16.91 -35.28 5.10
N HIS A 18 -16.55 -34.21 4.39
CA HIS A 18 -17.46 -33.07 4.22
C HIS A 18 -18.52 -33.39 3.15
N HIS A 19 -19.72 -33.73 3.60
CA HIS A 19 -20.93 -33.70 2.78
C HIS A 19 -21.35 -32.25 2.55
N TYR A 20 -21.17 -31.73 1.34
CA TYR A 20 -21.94 -30.56 0.88
C TYR A 20 -23.30 -31.05 0.39
N GLN A 21 -24.34 -30.87 1.21
CA GLN A 21 -25.72 -31.13 0.82
C GLN A 21 -26.28 -29.95 0.00
N GLN A 22 -26.65 -30.22 -1.25
CA GLN A 22 -27.63 -29.39 -1.97
C GLN A 22 -29.05 -29.78 -1.55
N PRO A 23 -29.97 -28.82 -1.50
CA PRO A 23 -31.39 -29.08 -1.74
C PRO A 23 -31.81 -28.56 -3.14
N ARG A 24 -32.50 -29.41 -3.91
CA ARG A 24 -33.31 -29.03 -5.08
C ARG A 24 -34.78 -29.18 -4.73
N ALA A 25 -35.56 -28.11 -4.88
CA ALA A 25 -36.99 -28.11 -5.25
C ALA A 25 -37.43 -26.63 -5.41
N ALA A 26 -38.37 -26.19 -6.24
CA ALA A 26 -39.01 -26.63 -7.50
C ALA A 26 -40.45 -26.07 -7.51
N LEU A 27 -40.86 -25.53 -8.67
CA LEU A 27 -42.24 -25.27 -9.13
C LEU A 27 -43.02 -24.02 -8.68
N SER A 28 -43.79 -23.53 -9.67
CA SER A 28 -44.89 -22.55 -9.61
C SER A 28 -44.49 -21.09 -9.34
N GLY A 29 -44.90 -20.09 -10.13
CA GLY A 29 -45.72 -20.06 -11.35
C GLY A 29 -46.48 -18.73 -11.49
N LEU A 30 -46.95 -18.43 -12.71
CA LEU A 30 -47.89 -17.35 -13.12
C LEU A 30 -47.35 -16.05 -13.74
N ALA A 31 -48.18 -15.58 -14.69
CA ALA A 31 -48.35 -14.23 -15.23
C ALA A 31 -47.25 -13.60 -16.11
N LEU A 32 -47.48 -13.68 -17.44
CA LEU A 32 -47.10 -12.59 -18.35
C LEU A 32 -47.74 -11.28 -17.88
N HIS A 33 -47.07 -10.15 -18.13
CA HIS A 33 -47.74 -8.99 -18.75
C HIS A 33 -46.75 -8.14 -19.54
N CYS A 34 -46.85 -8.20 -20.87
CA CYS A 34 -46.30 -7.17 -21.75
C CYS A 34 -47.34 -6.05 -21.87
N SER A 35 -47.00 -4.84 -21.41
CA SER A 35 -47.91 -3.69 -21.40
C SER A 35 -47.25 -2.45 -22.02
N ARG A 36 -47.16 -2.50 -23.35
CA ARG A 36 -47.38 -1.39 -24.30
C ARG A 36 -46.87 0.00 -23.90
N SER A 37 -45.78 0.42 -24.54
CA SER A 37 -45.49 1.83 -24.79
C SER A 37 -46.60 2.47 -25.63
N LEU A 38 -47.23 3.54 -25.11
CA LEU A 38 -48.15 4.41 -25.85
C LEU A 38 -47.76 5.87 -25.63
N PHE A 39 -47.06 6.41 -26.62
CA PHE A 39 -47.30 7.73 -27.23
C PHE A 39 -47.98 8.82 -26.37
N ASN A 40 -47.24 9.88 -26.00
CA ASN A 40 -47.28 11.12 -26.79
C ASN A 40 -46.16 12.09 -26.37
N GLY A 41 -45.75 13.00 -27.27
CA GLY A 41 -44.67 13.95 -26.99
C GLY A 41 -45.14 15.22 -26.30
N GLN A 42 -44.36 15.72 -25.34
CA GLN A 42 -44.31 17.15 -24.97
C GLN A 42 -42.92 17.50 -24.43
N SER A 43 -42.18 18.33 -25.18
CA SER A 43 -40.92 18.92 -24.69
C SER A 43 -41.24 20.17 -23.88
N LEU A 44 -41.22 20.05 -22.55
CA LEU A 44 -41.40 21.19 -21.67
C LEU A 44 -40.12 22.03 -21.60
N ARG A 45 -40.01 23.00 -22.52
CA ARG A 45 -39.05 24.10 -22.42
C ARG A 45 -39.46 25.02 -21.27
N LEU A 46 -38.76 24.96 -20.14
CA LEU A 46 -38.90 25.95 -19.07
C LEU A 46 -38.10 27.21 -19.41
N PRO A 47 -38.65 28.42 -19.22
CA PRO A 47 -37.95 29.67 -19.52
C PRO A 47 -36.82 29.92 -18.51
N CYS A 48 -35.61 30.10 -19.03
CA CYS A 48 -34.51 30.68 -18.26
C CYS A 48 -34.77 32.17 -18.07
N ASN A 49 -35.17 32.57 -16.86
CA ASN A 49 -35.24 33.97 -16.46
C ASN A 49 -34.29 34.26 -15.29
N HIS A 50 -33.49 35.30 -15.47
CA HIS A 50 -32.41 35.71 -14.59
C HIS A 50 -32.81 35.91 -13.12
N ARG A 51 -31.99 35.42 -12.19
CA ARG A 51 -31.64 36.15 -10.97
C ARG A 51 -30.16 35.98 -10.66
N THR A 52 -29.38 37.03 -10.91
CA THR A 52 -28.03 37.19 -10.37
C THR A 52 -28.11 37.41 -8.86
N ALA A 53 -27.93 36.34 -8.08
CA ALA A 53 -27.72 36.43 -6.65
C ALA A 53 -26.21 36.57 -6.37
N SER A 54 -25.78 37.78 -5.98
CA SER A 54 -24.41 38.01 -5.51
C SER A 54 -24.21 37.36 -4.14
N ILE A 55 -23.74 36.10 -4.15
CA ILE A 55 -23.34 35.41 -2.92
C ILE A 55 -22.12 36.11 -2.34
N LYS A 56 -22.34 36.95 -1.31
CA LYS A 56 -21.28 37.38 -0.39
C LYS A 56 -20.69 36.14 0.29
N ARG A 57 -19.56 35.64 -0.21
CA ARG A 57 -18.77 34.63 0.48
C ARG A 57 -18.09 35.28 1.68
N ASN A 58 -18.56 34.95 2.88
CA ASN A 58 -17.90 35.28 4.13
C ASN A 58 -16.87 34.17 4.44
N PRO A 59 -15.55 34.44 4.47
CA PRO A 59 -14.54 33.43 4.77
C PRO A 59 -14.22 33.42 6.27
N GLN A 60 -15.16 32.96 7.09
CA GLN A 60 -14.90 32.61 8.50
C GLN A 60 -15.59 31.30 8.83
N GLY A 61 -14.82 30.32 9.30
CA GLY A 61 -15.33 28.99 9.69
C GLY A 61 -14.95 27.83 8.78
N SER A 62 -13.69 27.74 8.32
CA SER A 62 -13.12 26.45 7.91
C SER A 62 -12.41 25.82 9.11
N SER A 63 -13.13 24.91 9.79
CA SER A 63 -12.56 23.92 10.71
C SER A 63 -11.29 23.30 10.12
N GLY A 64 -10.31 22.97 10.97
CA GLY A 64 -8.93 22.62 10.57
C GLY A 64 -8.83 21.60 9.46
N VAL A 65 -8.85 22.08 8.21
CA VAL A 65 -8.44 21.30 7.05
C VAL A 65 -6.93 21.22 7.14
N VAL A 66 -6.43 20.11 7.68
CA VAL A 66 -5.05 19.70 7.42
C VAL A 66 -4.92 19.67 5.91
N VAL A 67 -4.17 20.63 5.37
CA VAL A 67 -3.96 20.70 3.93
C VAL A 67 -3.11 19.50 3.58
N THR A 68 -3.75 18.42 3.12
CA THR A 68 -3.08 17.35 2.39
C THR A 68 -2.59 17.97 1.09
N MET A 69 -1.42 18.61 1.17
CA MET A 69 -0.73 19.17 0.02
C MET A 69 -0.45 18.04 -0.96
N MET A 70 -0.37 18.37 -2.25
CA MET A 70 0.11 17.47 -3.31
C MET A 70 1.59 17.12 -3.02
N ALA A 71 1.82 16.22 -2.06
CA ALA A 71 3.14 15.91 -1.55
C ALA A 71 3.89 15.10 -2.61
N LYS A 72 4.99 15.67 -3.12
CA LYS A 72 5.95 14.94 -3.95
C LYS A 72 6.35 13.69 -3.17
N PRO A 73 6.25 12.48 -3.74
CA PRO A 73 6.64 11.26 -3.04
C PRO A 73 8.12 11.32 -2.69
N SER A 74 8.45 11.18 -1.41
CA SER A 74 9.81 11.29 -0.89
C SER A 74 10.16 10.15 0.07
N ILE A 75 11.45 10.00 0.32
CA ILE A 75 12.02 9.08 1.30
C ILE A 75 12.76 9.92 2.34
N GLN A 76 12.66 9.57 3.61
CA GLN A 76 13.33 10.26 4.71
C GLN A 76 13.95 9.26 5.69
N PHE A 77 15.16 9.56 6.17
CA PHE A 77 15.81 8.87 7.29
C PHE A 77 15.70 9.66 8.61
N ILE A 78 15.48 10.96 8.49
CA ILE A 78 15.26 11.94 9.55
C ILE A 78 13.98 12.69 9.17
N GLN A 79 13.02 12.76 10.09
CA GLN A 79 11.71 13.36 9.77
C GLN A 79 11.85 14.84 9.40
N GLY A 80 11.30 15.23 8.24
CA GLY A 80 11.43 16.57 7.67
C GLY A 80 12.62 16.74 6.72
N THR A 81 13.48 15.73 6.55
CA THR A 81 14.63 15.76 5.63
C THR A 81 14.46 14.75 4.50
N ASP A 82 14.17 15.25 3.30
CA ASP A 82 14.08 14.43 2.08
C ASP A 82 15.46 13.94 1.63
N GLU A 83 15.62 12.62 1.56
CA GLU A 83 16.79 11.94 1.02
C GLU A 83 16.83 12.11 -0.50
N GLN A 84 17.94 12.66 -1.01
CA GLN A 84 18.13 12.95 -2.44
C GLN A 84 18.69 11.75 -3.22
N THR A 85 19.36 10.82 -2.54
CA THR A 85 19.99 9.66 -3.19
C THR A 85 18.92 8.63 -3.57
N ILE A 86 18.86 8.26 -4.84
CA ILE A 86 17.96 7.23 -5.34
C ILE A 86 18.49 5.83 -4.92
N PRO A 87 17.65 4.98 -4.28
CA PRO A 87 18.05 3.63 -3.90
C PRO A 87 17.94 2.62 -5.05
N ASP A 88 18.78 1.58 -5.01
CA ASP A 88 18.48 0.30 -5.65
C ASP A 88 17.45 -0.45 -4.81
N VAL A 89 16.35 -0.89 -5.42
CA VAL A 89 15.18 -1.45 -4.73
C VAL A 89 14.96 -2.89 -5.15
N LYS A 90 15.28 -3.82 -4.24
CA LYS A 90 15.07 -5.26 -4.44
C LYS A 90 13.80 -5.72 -3.74
N LEU A 91 12.80 -6.08 -4.54
CA LEU A 91 11.55 -6.67 -4.05
C LEU A 91 11.69 -8.20 -3.94
N THR A 92 11.27 -8.75 -2.81
CA THR A 92 11.25 -10.20 -2.55
C THR A 92 9.87 -10.63 -2.07
N LYS A 93 9.46 -11.84 -2.44
CA LYS A 93 8.20 -12.43 -2.02
C LYS A 93 8.41 -13.89 -1.60
N SER A 94 7.77 -14.28 -0.52
CA SER A 94 7.67 -15.68 -0.07
C SER A 94 7.00 -16.57 -1.12
N ARG A 95 7.27 -17.88 -1.09
CA ARG A 95 6.78 -18.85 -2.10
C ARG A 95 5.26 -19.03 -2.06
N ASP A 96 4.69 -18.99 -0.87
CA ASP A 96 3.26 -18.98 -0.57
C ASP A 96 2.61 -17.60 -0.81
N GLY A 97 3.43 -16.56 -0.99
CA GLY A 97 2.98 -15.23 -1.40
C GLY A 97 2.30 -14.41 -0.30
N THR A 98 2.33 -14.87 0.94
CA THR A 98 1.73 -14.18 2.11
C THR A 98 2.58 -13.01 2.58
N ASN A 99 3.90 -13.20 2.64
CA ASN A 99 4.87 -12.23 3.10
C ASN A 99 5.69 -11.68 1.92
N GLY A 100 5.83 -10.36 1.87
CA GLY A 100 6.73 -9.63 0.98
C GLY A 100 7.76 -8.84 1.77
N MET A 101 8.89 -8.52 1.15
CA MET A 101 9.88 -7.61 1.71
C MET A 101 10.57 -6.84 0.60
N ALA A 102 10.59 -5.51 0.73
CA ALA A 102 11.42 -4.62 -0.08
C ALA A 102 12.72 -4.30 0.68
N ILE A 103 13.84 -4.39 -0.03
CA ILE A 103 15.16 -4.00 0.47
C ILE A 103 15.63 -2.81 -0.37
N PHE A 104 15.94 -1.71 0.29
CA PHE A 104 16.46 -0.49 -0.31
C PHE A 104 17.94 -0.36 0.00
N ASN A 105 18.76 -0.11 -1.02
CA ASN A 105 20.20 0.10 -0.89
C ASN A 105 20.55 1.48 -1.42
N PHE A 106 21.00 2.36 -0.52
CA PHE A 106 21.47 3.70 -0.87
C PHE A 106 23.00 3.69 -0.88
N GLU A 107 23.61 4.01 -2.02
CA GLU A 107 25.05 4.27 -2.12
C GLU A 107 25.31 5.75 -1.85
N GLN A 108 26.14 6.08 -0.85
CA GLN A 108 26.43 7.46 -0.45
C GLN A 108 25.15 8.32 -0.22
N PRO A 109 24.25 7.92 0.70
CA PRO A 109 23.04 8.69 1.01
C PRO A 109 23.36 10.07 1.61
N SER A 110 22.62 11.08 1.18
CA SER A 110 22.79 12.48 1.57
C SER A 110 22.56 12.76 3.06
N VAL A 111 21.86 11.87 3.77
CA VAL A 111 21.77 11.91 5.25
C VAL A 111 23.14 11.87 5.94
N PHE A 112 24.18 11.26 5.32
CA PHE A 112 25.53 11.24 5.90
C PHE A 112 26.25 12.59 5.85
N ASP A 113 25.94 13.44 4.87
CA ASP A 113 26.49 14.81 4.81
C ASP A 113 25.78 15.73 5.84
N SER A 114 24.55 15.37 6.20
CA SER A 114 23.66 16.10 7.10
C SER A 114 23.78 15.73 8.58
N SER A 115 24.42 14.60 8.92
CA SER A 115 24.29 13.97 10.25
C SER A 115 24.90 14.79 11.41
N GLY A 116 25.73 15.80 11.11
CA GLY A 116 26.28 16.71 12.13
C GLY A 116 25.30 17.81 12.58
N GLU A 117 24.26 18.10 11.78
CA GLU A 117 23.34 19.22 12.00
C GLU A 117 21.88 18.74 12.17
N LEU A 118 21.47 17.71 11.44
CA LEU A 118 20.08 17.22 11.39
C LEU A 118 19.79 16.02 12.32
N GLY A 119 20.82 15.46 12.96
CA GLY A 119 20.68 14.40 13.96
C GLY A 119 20.86 12.98 13.44
N ASP A 120 20.58 12.00 14.30
CA ASP A 120 20.74 10.58 14.00
C ASP A 120 19.61 10.02 13.13
N ILE A 121 19.89 8.93 12.41
CA ILE A 121 18.90 8.17 11.63
C ILE A 121 17.85 7.58 12.58
N THR A 122 16.62 8.09 12.51
CA THR A 122 15.51 7.70 13.42
C THR A 122 14.67 6.54 12.89
N GLY A 123 14.70 6.29 11.59
CA GLY A 123 13.94 5.25 10.92
C GLY A 123 14.04 5.36 9.41
N PHE A 124 13.11 4.73 8.71
CA PHE A 124 12.95 4.84 7.27
C PHE A 124 11.50 5.15 6.95
N PHE A 125 11.24 6.33 6.37
CA PHE A 125 9.91 6.84 6.07
C PHE A 125 9.77 7.02 4.55
N MET A 126 8.66 6.55 4.00
CA MET A 126 8.25 6.70 2.61
C MET A 126 6.94 7.49 2.63
N ILE A 127 6.96 8.72 2.13
CA ILE A 127 5.90 9.72 2.32
C ILE A 127 5.29 10.06 0.97
N ASP A 128 3.96 10.06 0.88
CA ASP A 128 3.20 10.50 -0.30
C ASP A 128 1.77 10.98 0.09
N GLU A 129 0.91 11.31 -0.87
CA GLU A 129 -0.45 11.84 -0.62
C GLU A 129 -1.41 10.86 0.11
N GLU A 130 -1.13 9.55 0.08
CA GLU A 130 -1.84 8.49 0.82
C GLU A 130 -1.21 8.28 2.22
N GLY A 131 -0.31 9.16 2.67
CA GLY A 131 0.31 9.12 4.00
C GLY A 131 1.71 8.50 4.03
N VAL A 132 2.08 7.92 5.17
CA VAL A 132 3.44 7.44 5.46
C VAL A 132 3.48 5.92 5.60
N LEU A 133 4.41 5.28 4.90
CA LEU A 133 4.89 3.92 5.19
C LEU A 133 6.22 4.03 5.93
N GLN A 134 6.39 3.28 7.02
CA GLN A 134 7.59 3.39 7.87
C GLN A 134 8.20 2.04 8.25
N SER A 135 9.51 2.03 8.49
CA SER A 135 10.26 0.92 9.07
C SER A 135 11.30 1.40 10.07
N VAL A 136 11.72 0.49 10.95
CA VAL A 136 12.84 0.64 11.88
C VAL A 136 14.05 -0.25 11.52
N ASP A 137 13.90 -1.16 10.56
CA ASP A 137 15.01 -2.00 10.06
C ASP A 137 15.86 -1.18 9.07
N VAL A 138 16.80 -0.43 9.64
CA VAL A 138 17.77 0.41 8.93
C VAL A 138 19.17 0.09 9.43
N SER A 139 20.13 -0.05 8.51
CA SER A 139 21.50 -0.46 8.80
C SER A 139 22.49 0.34 7.96
N ALA A 140 23.29 1.18 8.60
CA ALA A 140 24.45 1.79 7.97
C ALA A 140 25.56 0.76 7.73
N LYS A 141 26.24 0.85 6.59
CA LYS A 141 27.45 0.07 6.28
C LYS A 141 28.64 1.00 6.17
N PHE A 142 29.72 0.63 6.85
CA PHE A 142 30.98 1.35 6.86
C PHE A 142 32.01 0.64 5.98
N VAL A 143 32.78 1.40 5.22
CA VAL A 143 33.90 0.91 4.41
C VAL A 143 35.13 1.73 4.80
N ASN A 144 36.21 1.06 5.22
CA ASN A 144 37.44 1.69 5.70
C ASN A 144 37.21 2.76 6.79
N GLY A 145 36.29 2.49 7.72
CA GLY A 145 35.94 3.40 8.82
C GLY A 145 35.03 4.58 8.45
N LYS A 146 34.66 4.75 7.17
CA LYS A 146 33.73 5.81 6.72
C LYS A 146 32.34 5.25 6.45
N PRO A 147 31.25 5.97 6.79
CA PRO A 147 29.91 5.58 6.37
C PRO A 147 29.82 5.62 4.84
N ALA A 148 29.25 4.58 4.22
CA ALA A 148 29.31 4.40 2.77
C ALA A 148 27.97 4.02 2.14
N ARG A 149 27.13 3.26 2.86
CA ARG A 149 25.81 2.81 2.36
C ARG A 149 24.79 2.76 3.49
N ILE A 150 23.50 2.85 3.16
CA ILE A 150 22.40 2.45 4.05
C ILE A 150 21.61 1.34 3.37
N GLU A 151 21.33 0.28 4.12
CA GLU A 151 20.37 -0.76 3.79
C GLU A 151 19.12 -0.55 4.66
N ALA A 152 17.94 -0.41 4.07
CA ALA A 152 16.68 -0.33 4.78
C ALA A 152 15.72 -1.42 4.30
N LYS A 153 14.95 -2.04 5.21
CA LYS A 153 13.99 -3.10 4.88
C LYS A 153 12.58 -2.71 5.25
N TYR A 154 11.65 -2.95 4.34
CA TYR A 154 10.21 -2.81 4.59
C TYR A 154 9.53 -4.17 4.41
N VAL A 155 8.98 -4.71 5.50
CA VAL A 155 8.29 -6.01 5.53
C VAL A 155 6.79 -5.80 5.38
N MET A 156 6.20 -6.49 4.39
CA MET A 156 4.77 -6.46 4.08
C MET A 156 4.17 -7.83 4.45
N ARG A 157 3.22 -7.84 5.39
CA ARG A 157 2.53 -9.04 5.88
C ARG A 157 1.12 -9.20 5.31
N THR A 158 0.58 -8.17 4.68
CA THR A 158 -0.77 -8.19 4.10
C THR A 158 -0.78 -7.72 2.65
N PRO A 159 -1.75 -8.19 1.82
CA PRO A 159 -1.93 -7.67 0.46
C PRO A 159 -2.16 -6.15 0.42
N ARG A 160 -2.81 -5.58 1.44
CA ARG A 160 -3.06 -4.14 1.53
C ARG A 160 -1.78 -3.32 1.69
N GLU A 161 -0.84 -3.79 2.52
CA GLU A 161 0.50 -3.18 2.63
C GLU A 161 1.27 -3.28 1.31
N TRP A 162 1.17 -4.42 0.62
CA TRP A 162 1.78 -4.61 -0.70
C TRP A 162 1.21 -3.65 -1.75
N ASP A 163 -0.11 -3.55 -1.89
CA ASP A 163 -0.75 -2.65 -2.85
C ASP A 163 -0.41 -1.18 -2.54
N ARG A 164 -0.44 -0.80 -1.26
CA ARG A 164 -0.07 0.55 -0.79
C ARG A 164 1.42 0.88 -1.05
N PHE A 165 2.31 -0.11 -0.90
CA PHE A 165 3.73 0.01 -1.23
C PHE A 165 3.96 0.17 -2.75
N MET A 166 3.27 -0.64 -3.57
CA MET A 166 3.39 -0.53 -5.03
C MET A 166 2.94 0.85 -5.53
N ARG A 167 1.87 1.44 -4.94
CA ARG A 167 1.41 2.80 -5.24
C ARG A 167 2.39 3.90 -4.83
N PHE A 168 3.09 3.73 -3.70
CA PHE A 168 4.20 4.62 -3.34
C PHE A 168 5.33 4.51 -4.38
N MET A 169 5.77 3.29 -4.68
CA MET A 169 6.89 3.05 -5.59
C MET A 169 6.61 3.52 -7.01
N GLU A 170 5.38 3.37 -7.52
CA GLU A 170 4.96 3.91 -8.82
C GLU A 170 5.05 5.44 -8.84
N ARG A 171 4.50 6.12 -7.83
CA ARG A 171 4.57 7.59 -7.73
C ARG A 171 6.01 8.08 -7.54
N TYR A 172 6.79 7.44 -6.68
CA TYR A 172 8.20 7.76 -6.45
C TYR A 172 9.06 7.54 -7.70
N ALA A 173 8.84 6.45 -8.44
CA ALA A 173 9.53 6.21 -9.71
C ALA A 173 9.19 7.29 -10.75
N ASN A 174 7.90 7.62 -10.92
CA ASN A 174 7.44 8.66 -11.84
C ASN A 174 8.03 10.05 -11.48
N ALA A 175 8.09 10.40 -10.19
CA ALA A 175 8.62 11.67 -9.72
C ALA A 175 10.15 11.82 -9.86
N ASN A 176 10.88 10.70 -9.98
CA ASN A 176 12.34 10.67 -10.09
C ASN A 176 12.83 10.10 -11.44
N GLY A 177 11.93 9.89 -12.42
CA GLY A 177 12.28 9.41 -13.76
C GLY A 177 12.76 7.95 -13.84
N LEU A 178 12.44 7.13 -12.84
CA LEU A 178 12.93 5.75 -12.72
C LEU A 178 12.04 4.78 -13.50
N GLN A 179 12.64 3.71 -14.02
CA GLN A 179 11.93 2.63 -14.71
C GLN A 179 12.24 1.27 -14.08
N PHE A 180 11.23 0.41 -13.97
CA PHE A 180 11.39 -0.93 -13.40
C PHE A 180 12.13 -1.86 -14.37
N VAL A 181 13.40 -2.14 -14.09
CA VAL A 181 14.18 -3.15 -14.82
C VAL A 181 13.96 -4.52 -14.19
N LYS A 182 13.15 -5.35 -14.85
CA LYS A 182 12.98 -6.76 -14.47
C LYS A 182 14.18 -7.57 -14.97
N LYS A 183 15.04 -8.00 -14.04
CA LYS A 183 16.04 -9.06 -14.25
C LYS A 183 15.43 -10.45 -14.02
#